data_AF-A0AAX4PD65-F1
#
_entry.id   AF-A0AAX4PD65-F1
#
_cell.length_a   1.000
_cell.length_b   1.000
_cell.length_c   1.000
_cell.angle_alpha   90.00
_cell.angle_beta   90.00
_cell.angle_gamma   90.00
#
_symmetry.space_group_name_H-M   'P 1'
#
loop_
_entity.id
_entity.type
_entity.pdbx_description
1 polymer ?
#
loop_
_entity_poly.entity_id
_entity_poly.type
_entity_poly.pdbx_seq_one_letter_code
_entity_poly.pdbx_strand_id
1 'polypeptide(L)'
;MEPARRRNAAGGGFGGITRKTTDEVLNRMKGASRGQAALGALLFSAVFLALTFAVVEWIFGGAVDVVFIAMEIVHFFGILVLMRKLLKEKSCEGLSLRTQENTAAYLVARVISGALFEGNHHTLLDFLTLAVTALVIYFMNTSLKSTVDHKRDMSRRDQLLYIIAPCLGMAVLVNPAVKMHLGFVAWVCNVLWAFSTYLEAISVVPQLKVMKQIADQVGFFERKSTADYVFALGITRFLACASWIIQPSTFGYVIAVTFQGKLWAFLTLIAEIVQTFILADFCYYYVKSVADGSGLVQFSSVV
;
A
#
# COMPACT_ATOMS: atom_id res chain seq x y z
N MET A 1 -32.89 80.51 -39.70
CA MET A 1 -32.51 79.48 -40.69
C MET A 1 -31.02 79.26 -40.46
N GLU A 2 -30.58 78.20 -39.79
CA GLU A 2 -30.42 76.81 -40.24
C GLU A 2 -29.98 75.94 -39.03
N PRO A 3 -30.31 74.63 -38.91
CA PRO A 3 -29.94 73.83 -37.74
C PRO A 3 -28.63 73.05 -37.95
N ALA A 4 -27.70 73.14 -36.99
CA ALA A 4 -26.48 72.34 -36.97
C ALA A 4 -26.75 70.90 -36.46
N ARG A 5 -26.61 69.93 -37.37
CA ARG A 5 -26.57 68.47 -37.09
C ARG A 5 -25.52 68.15 -36.01
N ARG A 6 -25.95 67.56 -34.88
CA ARG A 6 -25.06 66.79 -34.00
C ARG A 6 -24.83 65.40 -34.59
N ARG A 7 -23.56 65.09 -34.90
CA ARG A 7 -23.08 63.76 -35.28
C ARG A 7 -23.14 62.82 -34.07
N ASN A 8 -23.77 61.66 -34.23
CA ASN A 8 -23.57 60.51 -33.35
C ASN A 8 -22.13 60.02 -33.53
N ALA A 9 -21.28 60.22 -32.52
CA ALA A 9 -20.02 59.49 -32.42
C ALA A 9 -20.34 58.14 -31.76
N ALA A 10 -20.14 57.07 -32.53
CA ALA A 10 -20.18 55.69 -32.06
C ALA A 10 -19.17 55.51 -30.92
N GLY A 11 -19.67 55.45 -29.68
CA GLY A 11 -18.94 54.87 -28.56
C GLY A 11 -18.82 53.38 -28.80
N GLY A 12 -17.67 52.95 -29.33
CA GLY A 12 -17.33 51.53 -29.48
C GLY A 12 -17.51 50.82 -28.15
N GLY A 13 -18.43 49.84 -28.15
CA GLY A 13 -18.78 49.08 -26.96
C GLY A 13 -17.60 48.28 -26.46
N PHE A 14 -16.98 48.73 -25.38
CA PHE A 14 -16.39 47.85 -24.39
C PHE A 14 -17.53 47.26 -23.54
N GLY A 15 -18.39 46.49 -24.22
CA GLY A 15 -19.48 45.74 -23.59
C GLY A 15 -18.86 44.72 -22.65
N GLY A 16 -19.24 44.82 -21.37
CA GLY A 16 -18.61 44.09 -20.27
C GLY A 16 -18.41 42.62 -20.60
N ILE A 17 -17.16 42.17 -20.46
CA ILE A 17 -16.83 40.78 -20.22
C ILE A 17 -17.66 40.40 -18.98
N THR A 18 -18.78 39.72 -19.20
CA THR A 18 -19.67 39.32 -18.11
C THR A 18 -18.90 38.35 -17.23
N ARG A 19 -19.02 38.53 -15.90
CA ARG A 19 -18.35 37.71 -14.88
C ARG A 19 -18.43 36.20 -15.19
N LYS A 20 -19.57 35.79 -15.77
CA LYS A 20 -19.87 34.44 -16.25
C LYS A 20 -18.87 33.92 -17.30
N THR A 21 -18.46 34.75 -18.26
CA THR A 21 -17.47 34.41 -19.30
C THR A 21 -16.07 34.30 -18.70
N THR A 22 -15.73 35.17 -17.74
CA THR A 22 -14.45 35.10 -17.02
C THR A 22 -14.35 33.85 -16.16
N ASP A 23 -15.41 33.47 -15.47
CA ASP A 23 -15.49 32.26 -14.65
C ASP A 23 -15.44 30.97 -15.50
N GLU A 24 -16.06 30.97 -16.68
CA GLU A 24 -15.97 29.86 -17.64
C GLU A 24 -14.55 29.68 -18.18
N VAL A 25 -13.88 30.78 -18.56
CA VAL A 25 -12.49 30.75 -19.02
C VAL A 25 -11.57 30.29 -17.89
N LEU A 26 -11.75 30.81 -16.67
CA LEU A 26 -10.96 30.43 -15.50
C LEU A 26 -11.15 28.94 -15.14
N ASN A 27 -12.36 28.41 -15.25
CA ASN A 27 -12.64 26.99 -15.04
C ASN A 27 -12.03 26.10 -16.13
N ARG A 28 -12.06 26.52 -17.40
CA ARG A 28 -11.35 25.81 -18.49
C ARG A 28 -9.84 25.84 -18.31
N MET A 29 -9.27 26.97 -17.90
CA MET A 29 -7.84 27.09 -17.60
C MET A 29 -7.43 26.23 -16.39
N LYS A 30 -8.24 26.21 -15.32
CA LYS A 30 -8.01 25.32 -14.17
C LYS A 30 -8.15 23.84 -14.54
N GLY A 31 -9.11 23.49 -15.40
CA GLY A 31 -9.28 22.14 -15.93
C GLY A 31 -8.11 21.69 -16.81
N ALA A 32 -7.65 22.55 -17.72
CA ALA A 32 -6.48 22.31 -18.57
C ALA A 32 -5.18 22.23 -17.74
N SER A 33 -5.01 23.11 -16.75
CA SER A 33 -3.88 23.07 -15.81
C SER A 33 -3.87 21.79 -14.97
N ARG A 34 -5.03 21.36 -14.45
CA ARG A 34 -5.16 20.07 -13.75
C ARG A 34 -4.88 18.88 -14.67
N GLY A 35 -5.35 18.92 -15.91
CA GLY A 35 -5.09 17.89 -16.92
C GLY A 35 -3.61 17.79 -17.30
N GLN A 36 -2.94 18.92 -17.50
CA GLN A 36 -1.49 18.97 -17.75
C GLN A 36 -0.67 18.54 -16.53
N ALA A 37 -1.10 18.91 -15.31
CA ALA A 37 -0.45 18.45 -14.09
C ALA A 37 -0.62 16.94 -13.88
N ALA A 38 -1.79 16.39 -14.20
CA ALA A 38 -2.06 14.96 -14.15
C ALA A 38 -1.25 14.19 -15.21
N LEU A 39 -1.19 14.71 -16.45
CA LEU A 39 -0.37 14.13 -17.52
C LEU A 39 1.12 14.19 -17.19
N GLY A 40 1.59 15.30 -16.62
CA GLY A 40 2.96 15.46 -16.15
C GLY A 40 3.30 14.51 -15.00
N ALA A 41 2.38 14.31 -14.06
CA ALA A 41 2.54 13.34 -12.98
C ALA A 41 2.56 11.88 -13.49
N LEU A 42 1.71 11.56 -14.48
CA LEU A 42 1.70 10.24 -15.12
C LEU A 42 3.00 9.98 -15.91
N LEU A 43 3.46 10.95 -16.70
CA LEU A 43 4.71 10.86 -17.44
C LEU A 43 5.92 10.75 -16.50
N PHE A 44 5.95 11.56 -15.43
CA PHE A 44 6.99 11.47 -14.41
C PHE A 44 6.99 10.10 -13.73
N SER A 45 5.81 9.57 -13.39
CA SER A 45 5.68 8.25 -12.77
C SER A 45 6.13 7.14 -13.73
N ALA A 46 5.77 7.23 -15.01
CA ALA A 46 6.19 6.27 -16.05
C ALA A 46 7.70 6.30 -16.30
N VAL A 47 8.31 7.49 -16.33
CA VAL A 47 9.76 7.67 -16.48
C VAL A 47 10.48 7.16 -15.22
N PHE A 48 9.97 7.45 -14.03
CA PHE A 48 10.52 6.92 -12.78
C PHE A 48 10.46 5.39 -12.76
N LEU A 49 9.31 4.80 -13.10
CA LEU A 49 9.14 3.35 -13.25
C LEU A 49 10.14 2.75 -14.25
N ALA A 50 10.32 3.38 -15.41
CA ALA A 50 11.26 2.91 -16.43
C ALA A 50 12.73 3.03 -16.00
N LEU A 51 13.10 4.09 -15.28
CA LEU A 51 14.45 4.28 -14.74
C LEU A 51 14.74 3.30 -13.61
N THR A 52 13.78 3.08 -12.70
CA THR A 52 13.90 2.05 -11.65
C THR A 52 14.03 0.67 -12.28
N PHE A 53 13.23 0.36 -13.30
CA PHE A 53 13.35 -0.88 -14.07
C PHE A 53 14.75 -1.03 -14.68
N ALA A 54 15.26 -0.01 -15.36
CA ALA A 54 16.59 -0.03 -15.97
C ALA A 54 17.74 -0.20 -14.95
N VAL A 55 17.64 0.44 -13.79
CA VAL A 55 18.63 0.31 -12.71
C VAL A 55 18.60 -1.09 -12.11
N VAL A 56 17.41 -1.67 -11.91
CA VAL A 56 17.26 -3.04 -11.39
C VAL A 56 17.78 -4.05 -12.41
N GLU A 57 17.41 -3.92 -13.69
CA GLU A 57 17.96 -4.72 -14.79
C GLU A 57 19.50 -4.65 -14.85
N TRP A 58 20.06 -3.46 -14.70
CA TRP A 58 21.51 -3.25 -14.72
C TRP A 58 22.24 -3.89 -13.52
N ILE A 59 21.64 -3.83 -12.33
CA ILE A 59 22.24 -4.41 -11.10
C ILE A 59 22.08 -5.93 -11.05
N PHE A 60 20.95 -6.46 -11.55
CA PHE A 60 20.56 -7.86 -11.36
C PHE A 60 20.52 -8.70 -12.64
N GLY A 61 20.90 -8.14 -13.79
CA GLY A 61 21.17 -8.87 -15.03
C GLY A 61 19.96 -9.58 -15.64
N GLY A 62 18.78 -8.97 -15.62
CA GLY A 62 17.56 -9.54 -16.22
C GLY A 62 16.89 -10.67 -15.44
N ALA A 63 17.33 -10.93 -14.20
CA ALA A 63 16.74 -11.94 -13.33
C ALA A 63 15.53 -11.43 -12.51
N VAL A 64 15.05 -10.21 -12.78
CA VAL A 64 14.01 -9.55 -11.96
C VAL A 64 12.77 -9.29 -12.80
N ASP A 65 11.65 -9.88 -12.37
CA ASP A 65 10.39 -9.74 -13.09
C ASP A 65 9.86 -8.30 -13.03
N VAL A 66 9.35 -7.81 -14.15
CA VAL A 66 8.69 -6.49 -14.27
C VAL A 66 7.62 -6.30 -13.20
N VAL A 67 6.89 -7.37 -12.86
CA VAL A 67 5.82 -7.35 -11.85
C VAL A 67 6.38 -7.17 -10.44
N PHE A 68 7.53 -7.78 -10.13
CA PHE A 68 8.22 -7.56 -8.86
C PHE A 68 8.69 -6.11 -8.73
N ILE A 69 9.25 -5.54 -9.80
CA ILE A 69 9.70 -4.13 -9.78
C ILE A 69 8.51 -3.17 -9.60
N ALA A 70 7.40 -3.44 -10.31
CA ALA A 70 6.18 -2.66 -10.15
C ALA A 70 5.62 -2.74 -8.72
N MET A 71 5.64 -3.93 -8.11
CA MET A 71 5.23 -4.16 -6.73
C MET A 71 6.01 -3.30 -5.74
N GLU A 72 7.35 -3.29 -5.85
CA GLU A 72 8.24 -2.52 -4.98
C GLU A 72 8.02 -1.01 -5.12
N ILE A 73 7.82 -0.53 -6.34
CA ILE A 73 7.58 0.90 -6.59
C ILE A 73 6.26 1.36 -5.99
N VAL A 74 5.20 0.57 -6.16
CA VAL A 74 3.90 0.85 -5.55
C VAL A 74 4.00 0.85 -4.03
N HIS A 75 4.74 -0.11 -3.47
CA HIS A 75 4.93 -0.22 -2.02
C HIS A 75 5.66 1.02 -1.47
N PHE A 76 6.76 1.41 -2.12
CA PHE A 76 7.53 2.59 -1.77
C PHE A 76 6.69 3.87 -1.85
N PHE A 77 5.85 4.00 -2.89
CA PHE A 77 4.93 5.12 -3.00
C PHE A 77 3.92 5.16 -1.84
N GLY A 78 3.36 4.01 -1.45
CA GLY A 78 2.48 3.91 -0.29
C GLY A 78 3.16 4.38 1.00
N ILE A 79 4.41 3.94 1.23
CA ILE A 79 5.23 4.38 2.37
C ILE A 79 5.47 5.89 2.32
N LEU A 80 5.77 6.46 1.16
CA LEU A 80 5.99 7.90 1.01
C LEU A 80 4.72 8.71 1.35
N VAL A 81 3.55 8.25 0.91
CA VAL A 81 2.26 8.87 1.26
C VAL A 81 2.03 8.83 2.77
N LEU A 82 2.29 7.69 3.41
CA LEU A 82 2.19 7.54 4.86
C LEU A 82 3.16 8.48 5.58
N MET A 83 4.42 8.53 5.17
CA MET A 83 5.42 9.41 5.76
C MET A 83 5.05 10.89 5.60
N ARG A 84 4.53 11.29 4.44
CA ARG A 84 4.01 12.64 4.22
C ARG A 84 2.90 12.97 5.20
N LYS A 85 1.94 12.07 5.42
CA LYS A 85 0.86 12.24 6.40
C LYS A 85 1.44 12.49 7.80
N LEU A 86 2.35 11.63 8.27
CA LEU A 86 2.93 11.78 9.61
C LEU A 86 3.74 13.09 9.76
N LEU A 87 4.49 13.48 8.73
CA LEU A 87 5.37 14.65 8.81
C LEU A 87 4.64 15.98 8.58
N LYS A 88 3.72 16.04 7.62
CA LYS A 88 3.02 17.28 7.23
C LYS A 88 1.67 17.46 7.89
N GLU A 89 0.85 16.41 7.95
CA GLU A 89 -0.49 16.48 8.56
C GLU A 89 -0.42 16.31 10.09
N LYS A 90 0.69 15.78 10.62
CA LYS A 90 0.91 15.56 12.05
C LYS A 90 -0.24 14.80 12.71
N SER A 91 -0.79 13.81 11.99
CA SER A 91 -1.93 13.03 12.44
C SER A 91 -1.77 11.55 12.08
N CYS A 92 -2.09 10.69 13.03
CA CYS A 92 -2.23 9.25 12.87
C CYS A 92 -3.69 8.81 12.75
N GLU A 93 -4.62 9.73 12.50
CA GLU A 93 -6.04 9.40 12.42
C GLU A 93 -6.31 8.40 11.29
N GLY A 94 -7.07 7.35 11.64
CA GLY A 94 -7.39 6.23 10.77
C GLY A 94 -6.28 5.20 10.58
N LEU A 95 -5.10 5.37 11.21
CA LEU A 95 -3.99 4.42 11.14
C LEU A 95 -3.96 3.52 12.38
N SER A 96 -3.85 2.21 12.18
CA SER A 96 -3.68 1.21 13.23
C SER A 96 -2.21 1.07 13.61
N LEU A 97 -1.89 1.25 14.88
CA LEU A 97 -0.57 0.95 15.43
C LEU A 97 -0.30 -0.56 15.38
N ARG A 98 -1.34 -1.37 15.59
CA ARG A 98 -1.24 -2.84 15.62
C ARG A 98 -0.84 -3.42 14.27
N THR A 99 -1.35 -2.86 13.17
CA THR A 99 -0.87 -3.26 11.83
C THR A 99 0.60 -2.91 11.65
N GLN A 100 1.06 -1.72 12.07
CA GLN A 100 2.49 -1.36 11.97
C GLN A 100 3.37 -2.29 12.82
N GLU A 101 2.96 -2.63 14.05
CA GLU A 101 3.65 -3.61 14.90
C GLU A 101 3.69 -5.01 14.26
N ASN A 102 2.59 -5.48 13.67
CA ASN A 102 2.56 -6.75 12.94
C ASN A 102 3.50 -6.71 11.73
N THR A 103 3.51 -5.60 10.99
CA THR A 103 4.40 -5.38 9.84
C THR A 103 5.85 -5.46 10.24
N ALA A 104 6.24 -4.76 11.30
CA ALA A 104 7.60 -4.83 11.83
C ALA A 104 7.96 -6.26 12.29
N ALA A 105 7.04 -6.97 12.95
CA ALA A 105 7.29 -8.32 13.44
C ALA A 105 7.57 -9.33 12.31
N TYR A 106 6.77 -9.33 11.24
CA TYR A 106 7.03 -10.24 10.11
C TYR A 106 8.30 -9.83 9.34
N LEU A 107 8.57 -8.52 9.19
CA LEU A 107 9.78 -8.03 8.52
C LEU A 107 11.04 -8.39 9.31
N VAL A 108 11.02 -8.29 10.65
CA VAL A 108 12.14 -8.75 11.50
C VAL A 108 12.40 -10.23 11.26
N ALA A 109 11.35 -11.06 11.28
CA ALA A 109 11.49 -12.49 11.04
C ALA A 109 12.08 -12.78 9.65
N ARG A 110 11.60 -12.06 8.62
CA ARG A 110 12.06 -12.18 7.23
C ARG A 110 13.50 -11.74 7.02
N VAL A 111 13.91 -10.61 7.60
CA VAL A 111 15.30 -10.14 7.53
C VAL A 111 16.24 -11.14 8.20
N ILE A 112 15.86 -11.69 9.36
CA ILE A 112 16.67 -12.71 10.04
C ILE A 112 16.76 -13.98 9.20
N SER A 113 15.64 -14.51 8.69
CA SER A 113 15.66 -15.73 7.87
C SER A 113 16.37 -15.52 6.54
N GLY A 114 16.15 -14.38 5.89
CA GLY A 114 16.76 -14.02 4.61
C GLY A 114 18.26 -13.81 4.72
N ALA A 115 18.74 -13.15 5.78
CA ALA A 115 20.17 -13.00 6.04
C ALA A 115 20.88 -14.34 6.29
N LEU A 116 20.17 -15.33 6.83
CA LEU A 116 20.69 -16.68 7.08
C LEU A 116 20.64 -17.60 5.84
N PHE A 117 19.72 -17.36 4.89
CA PHE A 117 19.47 -18.27 3.76
C PHE A 117 19.92 -17.73 2.40
N GLU A 118 19.65 -16.46 2.13
CA GLU A 118 19.69 -15.90 0.79
C GLU A 118 20.67 -14.73 0.65
N GLY A 119 20.83 -13.90 1.68
CA GLY A 119 21.76 -12.76 1.69
C GLY A 119 21.64 -11.87 0.45
N ASN A 120 20.44 -11.75 -0.13
CA ASN A 120 20.20 -11.16 -1.43
C ASN A 120 19.53 -9.77 -1.31
N HIS A 121 19.19 -9.20 -2.47
CA HIS A 121 18.54 -7.90 -2.55
C HIS A 121 17.15 -7.85 -1.90
N HIS A 122 16.42 -8.95 -1.83
CA HIS A 122 15.14 -9.01 -1.09
C HIS A 122 15.35 -8.76 0.40
N THR A 123 16.40 -9.34 0.99
CA THR A 123 16.75 -9.11 2.41
C THR A 123 17.07 -7.64 2.69
N LEU A 124 17.74 -6.96 1.74
CA LEU A 124 18.02 -5.53 1.85
C LEU A 124 16.73 -4.69 1.77
N LEU A 125 15.82 -5.00 0.84
CA LEU A 125 14.54 -4.30 0.70
C LEU A 125 13.64 -4.48 1.93
N ASP A 126 13.59 -5.69 2.49
CA ASP A 126 12.89 -5.96 3.75
C ASP A 126 13.47 -5.16 4.91
N PHE A 127 14.81 -5.06 4.98
CA PHE A 127 15.47 -4.25 6.01
C PHE A 127 15.16 -2.76 5.88
N LEU A 128 15.19 -2.20 4.67
CA LEU A 128 14.81 -0.80 4.42
C LEU A 128 13.36 -0.54 4.80
N THR A 129 12.46 -1.45 4.43
CA THR A 129 11.04 -1.39 4.79
C THR A 129 10.85 -1.46 6.31
N LEU A 130 11.60 -2.33 7.00
CA LEU A 130 11.60 -2.45 8.45
C LEU A 130 12.05 -1.15 9.12
N ALA A 131 13.12 -0.53 8.62
CA ALA A 131 13.63 0.73 9.16
C ALA A 131 12.58 1.86 9.07
N VAL A 132 11.87 1.97 7.93
CA VAL A 132 10.81 2.97 7.79
C VAL A 132 9.59 2.62 8.65
N THR A 133 9.21 1.34 8.74
CA THR A 133 8.11 0.90 9.61
C THR A 133 8.42 1.18 11.08
N ALA A 134 9.65 0.94 11.53
CA ALA A 134 10.11 1.27 12.87
C ALA A 134 10.04 2.79 13.14
N LEU A 135 10.40 3.62 12.15
CA LEU A 135 10.27 5.07 12.23
C LEU A 135 8.80 5.51 12.36
N VAL A 136 7.89 4.89 11.62
CA VAL A 136 6.43 5.12 11.74
C VAL A 136 5.97 4.79 13.16
N ILE A 137 6.30 3.60 13.67
CA ILE A 137 5.96 3.17 15.05
C ILE A 137 6.54 4.15 16.08
N TYR A 138 7.77 4.63 15.86
CA TYR A 138 8.40 5.63 16.72
C TYR A 138 7.60 6.93 16.76
N PHE A 139 7.20 7.48 15.61
CA PHE A 139 6.37 8.68 15.56
C PHE A 139 5.01 8.48 16.23
N MET A 140 4.37 7.33 16.00
CA MET A 140 3.08 6.99 16.62
C MET A 140 3.18 6.86 18.16
N ASN A 141 4.32 6.43 18.70
CA ASN A 141 4.50 6.29 20.16
C ASN A 141 5.07 7.53 20.85
N THR A 142 5.56 8.51 20.09
CA THR A 142 6.17 9.73 20.64
C THR A 142 5.39 10.97 20.20
N SER A 143 5.82 11.64 19.15
CA SER A 143 5.34 12.95 18.71
C SER A 143 3.88 12.97 18.30
N LEU A 144 3.32 11.85 17.85
CA LEU A 144 1.94 11.74 17.35
C LEU A 144 1.05 10.87 18.24
N LYS A 145 1.52 10.48 19.43
CA LYS A 145 0.80 9.58 20.34
C LYS A 145 -0.61 10.03 20.68
N SER A 146 -0.82 11.34 20.86
CA SER A 146 -2.14 11.90 21.17
C SER A 146 -3.15 11.76 20.02
N THR A 147 -2.69 11.53 18.79
CA THR A 147 -3.54 11.38 17.60
C THR A 147 -3.84 9.91 17.26
N VAL A 148 -3.25 8.97 17.99
CA VAL A 148 -3.50 7.54 17.80
C VAL A 148 -4.81 7.16 18.49
N ASP A 149 -5.72 6.56 17.73
CA ASP A 149 -6.99 6.11 18.28
C ASP A 149 -6.91 4.69 18.85
N HIS A 150 -6.44 4.61 20.10
CA HIS A 150 -6.35 3.34 20.81
C HIS A 150 -7.71 2.69 21.13
N LYS A 151 -8.83 3.42 21.02
CA LYS A 151 -10.16 2.87 21.32
C LYS A 151 -10.71 2.07 20.15
N ARG A 152 -10.47 2.55 18.92
CA ARG A 152 -10.86 1.86 17.68
C ARG A 152 -9.85 0.78 17.28
N ASP A 153 -8.59 0.96 17.63
CA ASP A 153 -7.54 -0.03 17.32
C ASP A 153 -7.71 -1.33 18.12
N MET A 154 -7.13 -2.41 17.61
CA MET A 154 -7.16 -3.71 18.25
C MET A 154 -6.39 -3.69 19.57
N SER A 155 -6.93 -4.38 20.59
CA SER A 155 -6.22 -4.51 21.87
C SER A 155 -4.95 -5.37 21.69
N ARG A 156 -3.92 -5.12 22.49
CA ARG A 156 -2.67 -5.92 22.44
C ARG A 156 -2.93 -7.40 22.71
N ARG A 157 -3.88 -7.70 23.59
CA ARG A 157 -4.29 -9.07 23.91
C ARG A 157 -4.91 -9.75 22.70
N ASP A 158 -5.82 -9.07 22.00
CA ASP A 158 -6.49 -9.62 20.81
C ASP A 158 -5.50 -9.80 19.65
N GLN A 159 -4.59 -8.85 19.45
CA GLN A 159 -3.51 -8.97 18.47
C GLN A 159 -2.65 -10.22 18.75
N LEU A 160 -2.27 -10.44 20.01
CA LEU A 160 -1.48 -11.60 20.39
C LEU A 160 -2.27 -12.91 20.18
N LEU A 161 -3.52 -12.98 20.64
CA LEU A 161 -4.32 -14.20 20.64
C LEU A 161 -4.85 -14.60 19.27
N TYR A 162 -5.26 -13.63 18.45
CA TYR A 162 -5.93 -13.90 17.16
C TYR A 162 -5.02 -13.75 15.95
N ILE A 163 -3.89 -13.05 16.07
CA ILE A 163 -2.97 -12.82 14.94
C ILE A 163 -1.63 -13.51 15.21
N ILE A 164 -0.88 -13.06 16.22
CA ILE A 164 0.52 -13.49 16.40
C ILE A 164 0.62 -14.96 16.83
N ALA A 165 -0.13 -15.38 17.84
CA ALA A 165 -0.03 -16.74 18.38
C ALA A 165 -0.48 -17.82 17.39
N PRO A 166 -1.59 -17.65 16.62
CA PRO A 166 -1.95 -18.61 15.58
C PRO A 166 -0.89 -18.69 14.47
N CYS A 167 -0.35 -17.57 13.99
CA CYS A 167 0.70 -17.56 12.98
C CYS A 167 1.97 -18.27 13.48
N LEU A 168 2.38 -18.00 14.73
CA LEU A 168 3.56 -18.63 15.33
C LEU A 168 3.35 -20.13 15.56
N GLY A 169 2.18 -20.52 16.09
CA GLY A 169 1.83 -21.93 16.27
C GLY A 169 1.81 -22.70 14.95
N MET A 170 1.20 -22.12 13.91
CA MET A 170 1.21 -22.69 12.57
C MET A 170 2.63 -22.78 11.99
N ALA A 171 3.47 -21.77 12.16
CA ALA A 171 4.85 -21.78 11.68
C ALA A 171 5.73 -22.84 12.37
N VAL A 172 5.53 -23.07 13.67
CA VAL A 172 6.22 -24.13 14.41
C VAL A 172 5.83 -25.52 13.89
N LEU A 173 4.53 -25.73 13.60
CA LEU A 173 4.00 -27.01 13.13
C LEU A 173 4.23 -27.26 11.64
N VAL A 174 4.11 -26.21 10.83
CA VAL A 174 4.13 -26.26 9.37
C VAL A 174 5.15 -25.25 8.87
N ASN A 175 6.36 -25.74 8.62
CA ASN A 175 7.44 -24.98 7.99
C ASN A 175 8.12 -25.85 6.92
N PRO A 176 8.95 -25.25 6.03
CA PRO A 176 9.61 -25.97 4.94
C PRO A 176 10.52 -27.12 5.39
N ALA A 177 10.98 -27.10 6.66
CA ALA A 177 11.88 -28.08 7.25
C ALA A 177 13.12 -28.37 6.40
N VAL A 178 13.64 -27.35 5.72
CA VAL A 178 14.86 -27.46 4.91
C VAL A 178 16.01 -27.81 5.82
N LYS A 179 16.62 -28.97 5.59
CA LYS A 179 17.76 -29.46 6.37
C LYS A 179 18.99 -28.63 6.03
N MET A 180 19.62 -28.04 7.04
CA MET A 180 20.95 -27.44 6.89
C MET A 180 21.93 -28.09 7.86
N HIS A 181 23.22 -27.89 7.60
CA HIS A 181 24.31 -28.32 8.47
C HIS A 181 24.32 -27.62 9.85
N LEU A 182 23.37 -26.72 10.12
CA LEU A 182 23.30 -25.87 11.31
C LEU A 182 22.25 -26.31 12.36
N GLY A 183 21.65 -27.50 12.23
CA GLY A 183 20.81 -28.10 13.28
C GLY A 183 19.67 -27.20 13.76
N PHE A 184 19.66 -26.82 15.05
CA PHE A 184 18.61 -25.99 15.65
C PHE A 184 18.44 -24.62 14.97
N VAL A 185 19.53 -23.98 14.54
CA VAL A 185 19.48 -22.67 13.87
C VAL A 185 18.73 -22.78 12.54
N ALA A 186 18.91 -23.89 11.81
CA ALA A 186 18.18 -24.15 10.58
C ALA A 186 16.68 -24.27 10.85
N TRP A 187 16.29 -24.97 11.93
CA TRP A 187 14.89 -25.08 12.32
C TRP A 187 14.29 -23.72 12.69
N VAL A 188 14.99 -22.89 13.49
CA VAL A 188 14.53 -21.53 13.82
C VAL A 188 14.36 -20.68 12.55
N CYS A 189 15.29 -20.76 11.59
CA CYS A 189 15.19 -20.05 10.32
C CYS A 189 13.94 -20.47 9.52
N ASN A 190 13.66 -21.77 9.41
CA ASN A 190 12.45 -22.27 8.76
C ASN A 190 11.16 -21.77 9.44
N VAL A 191 11.15 -21.74 10.78
CA VAL A 191 10.00 -21.23 11.55
C VAL A 191 9.83 -19.72 11.36
N LEU A 192 10.92 -18.94 11.39
CA LEU A 192 10.87 -17.49 11.15
C LEU A 192 10.37 -17.15 9.75
N TRP A 193 10.84 -17.88 8.74
CA TRP A 193 10.35 -17.72 7.37
C TRP A 193 8.84 -17.99 7.29
N ALA A 194 8.37 -19.15 7.79
CA ALA A 194 6.95 -19.51 7.77
C ALA A 194 6.09 -18.53 8.59
N PHE A 195 6.58 -18.11 9.75
CA PHE A 195 5.94 -17.10 10.60
C PHE A 195 5.81 -15.79 9.85
N SER A 196 6.85 -15.35 9.13
CA SER A 196 6.80 -14.12 8.35
C SER A 196 5.71 -14.17 7.28
N THR A 197 5.61 -15.28 6.53
CA THR A 197 4.60 -15.49 5.49
C THR A 197 3.18 -15.50 6.06
N TYR A 198 2.95 -16.23 7.16
CA TYR A 198 1.62 -16.33 7.75
C TYR A 198 1.18 -15.04 8.43
N LEU A 199 2.08 -14.36 9.13
CA LEU A 199 1.77 -13.10 9.80
C LEU A 199 1.53 -11.98 8.79
N GLU A 200 2.34 -11.92 7.73
CA GLU A 200 2.17 -10.93 6.67
C GLU A 200 0.76 -10.99 6.08
N ALA A 201 0.25 -12.19 5.83
CA ALA A 201 -1.03 -12.37 5.16
C ALA A 201 -2.23 -11.76 5.89
N ILE A 202 -2.17 -11.67 7.22
CA ILE A 202 -3.26 -11.15 8.06
C ILE A 202 -2.86 -9.87 8.83
N SER A 203 -1.65 -9.35 8.60
CA SER A 203 -1.09 -8.20 9.33
C SER A 203 -1.93 -6.92 9.19
N VAL A 204 -2.64 -6.77 8.07
CA VAL A 204 -3.43 -5.59 7.71
C VAL A 204 -4.83 -5.56 8.35
N VAL A 205 -5.29 -6.66 8.96
CA VAL A 205 -6.64 -6.77 9.54
C VAL A 205 -6.95 -5.65 10.56
N PRO A 206 -6.06 -5.32 11.52
CA PRO A 206 -6.32 -4.22 12.45
C PRO A 206 -6.54 -2.86 11.75
N GLN A 207 -5.79 -2.57 10.68
CA GLN A 207 -5.93 -1.36 9.87
C GLN A 207 -7.32 -1.26 9.22
N LEU A 208 -7.79 -2.33 8.58
CA LEU A 208 -9.11 -2.36 7.95
C LEU A 208 -10.23 -2.24 9.00
N LYS A 209 -10.07 -2.85 10.17
CA LYS A 209 -11.02 -2.73 11.28
C LYS A 209 -11.15 -1.29 11.77
N VAL A 210 -10.05 -0.57 11.95
CA VAL A 210 -10.08 0.86 12.34
C VAL A 210 -10.83 1.69 11.30
N MET A 211 -10.51 1.49 10.01
CA MET A 211 -11.14 2.23 8.92
C MET A 211 -12.64 1.92 8.80
N LYS A 212 -13.03 0.65 8.99
CA LYS A 212 -14.44 0.26 8.99
C LYS A 212 -15.19 0.88 10.15
N GLN A 213 -14.64 0.84 11.36
CA GLN A 213 -15.29 1.42 12.53
C GLN A 213 -15.52 2.92 12.36
N ILE A 214 -14.58 3.64 11.74
CA ILE A 214 -14.77 5.04 11.34
C ILE A 214 -15.92 5.15 10.33
N ALA A 215 -15.91 4.31 9.29
CA ALA A 215 -16.95 4.31 8.26
C ALA A 215 -18.35 4.01 8.82
N ASP A 216 -18.47 3.11 9.79
CA ASP A 216 -19.76 2.76 10.41
C ASP A 216 -20.29 3.85 11.33
N GLN A 217 -19.39 4.59 11.99
CA GLN A 217 -19.77 5.71 12.85
C GLN A 217 -20.17 6.95 12.06
N VAL A 218 -19.44 7.25 10.97
CA VAL A 218 -19.62 8.48 10.18
C VAL A 218 -20.53 8.27 8.96
N GLY A 219 -20.72 7.01 8.54
CA GLY A 219 -21.39 6.62 7.30
C GLY A 219 -20.44 6.39 6.13
N PHE A 220 -19.20 6.90 6.21
CA PHE A 220 -18.17 6.76 5.19
C PHE A 220 -16.76 6.92 5.79
N PHE A 221 -15.75 6.40 5.09
CA PHE A 221 -14.35 6.71 5.32
C PHE A 221 -13.86 7.72 4.30
N GLU A 222 -13.33 8.87 4.73
CA GLU A 222 -12.80 9.88 3.82
C GLU A 222 -11.53 9.38 3.11
N ARG A 223 -11.49 9.51 1.79
CA ARG A 223 -10.32 9.21 0.96
C ARG A 223 -9.25 10.29 1.14
N LYS A 224 -8.52 10.18 2.26
CA LYS A 224 -7.31 10.96 2.60
C LYS A 224 -6.07 10.08 2.43
N SER A 225 -4.90 10.59 2.84
CA SER A 225 -3.63 9.88 2.71
C SER A 225 -3.58 8.49 3.38
N THR A 226 -4.41 8.22 4.39
CA THR A 226 -4.54 6.87 4.95
C THR A 226 -5.15 5.90 3.94
N ALA A 227 -6.22 6.31 3.23
CA ALA A 227 -6.84 5.47 2.22
C ALA A 227 -5.90 5.22 1.04
N ASP A 228 -5.18 6.26 0.60
CA ASP A 228 -4.20 6.16 -0.49
C ASP A 228 -3.05 5.19 -0.12
N TYR A 229 -2.55 5.25 1.13
CA TYR A 229 -1.56 4.31 1.65
C TYR A 229 -2.08 2.87 1.65
N VAL A 230 -3.27 2.63 2.21
CA VAL A 230 -3.84 1.27 2.28
C VAL A 230 -4.18 0.74 0.89
N PHE A 231 -4.57 1.61 -0.04
CA PHE A 231 -4.80 1.24 -1.43
C PHE A 231 -3.49 0.83 -2.12
N ALA A 232 -2.42 1.62 -1.95
CA ALA A 232 -1.10 1.26 -2.47
C ALA A 232 -0.62 -0.07 -1.87
N LEU A 233 -0.80 -0.28 -0.55
CA LEU A 233 -0.53 -1.57 0.09
C LEU A 233 -1.32 -2.71 -0.57
N GLY A 234 -2.62 -2.51 -0.84
CA GLY A 234 -3.45 -3.47 -1.56
C GLY A 234 -2.90 -3.82 -2.95
N ILE A 235 -2.58 -2.83 -3.77
CA ILE A 235 -2.00 -3.06 -5.10
C ILE A 235 -0.67 -3.81 -5.01
N THR A 236 0.20 -3.49 -4.03
CA THR A 236 1.41 -4.27 -3.76
C THR A 236 1.10 -5.74 -3.50
N ARG A 237 0.06 -6.08 -2.73
CA ARG A 237 -0.33 -7.48 -2.47
C ARG A 237 -0.86 -8.19 -3.72
N PHE A 238 -1.66 -7.51 -4.54
CA PHE A 238 -2.10 -8.07 -5.82
C PHE A 238 -0.93 -8.38 -6.76
N LEU A 239 0.04 -7.46 -6.84
CA LEU A 239 1.24 -7.65 -7.66
C LEU A 239 2.17 -8.73 -7.10
N ALA A 240 2.25 -8.89 -5.77
CA ALA A 240 2.96 -10.01 -5.14
C ALA A 240 2.36 -11.36 -5.54
N CYS A 241 1.04 -11.51 -5.40
CA CYS A 241 0.35 -12.72 -5.83
C CYS A 241 0.53 -12.98 -7.34
N ALA A 242 0.48 -11.93 -8.17
CA ALA A 242 0.72 -12.04 -9.59
C ALA A 242 2.18 -12.44 -9.94
N SER A 243 3.18 -11.92 -9.23
CA SER A 243 4.59 -12.27 -9.48
C SER A 243 4.86 -13.74 -9.17
N TRP A 244 4.26 -14.28 -8.10
CA TRP A 244 4.31 -15.71 -7.80
C TRP A 244 3.73 -16.58 -8.92
N ILE A 245 2.64 -16.17 -9.57
CA ILE A 245 2.02 -16.94 -10.67
C ILE A 245 2.86 -16.84 -11.95
N ILE A 246 3.44 -15.66 -12.21
CA ILE A 246 4.14 -15.37 -13.47
C ILE A 246 5.53 -16.03 -13.51
N GLN A 247 6.14 -16.33 -12.37
CA GLN A 247 7.41 -17.06 -12.28
C GLN A 247 7.22 -18.58 -12.42
N PRO A 248 7.37 -19.17 -13.63
CA PRO A 248 6.91 -20.55 -13.87
C PRO A 248 7.79 -21.59 -13.17
N SER A 249 9.06 -21.27 -12.93
CA SER A 249 10.01 -22.12 -12.20
C SER A 249 9.66 -22.23 -10.72
N THR A 250 9.49 -21.09 -10.05
CA THR A 250 9.14 -21.01 -8.62
C THR A 250 7.72 -21.53 -8.39
N PHE A 251 6.77 -21.08 -9.19
CA PHE A 251 5.38 -21.53 -9.11
C PHE A 251 5.25 -23.03 -9.36
N GLY A 252 5.88 -23.53 -10.42
CA GLY A 252 5.89 -24.95 -10.77
C GLY A 252 6.46 -25.82 -9.65
N TYR A 253 7.55 -25.36 -9.01
CA TYR A 253 8.12 -26.04 -7.84
C TYR A 253 7.13 -26.07 -6.67
N VAL A 254 6.55 -24.94 -6.26
CA VAL A 254 5.63 -24.88 -5.12
C VAL A 254 4.37 -25.72 -5.37
N ILE A 255 3.84 -25.70 -6.58
CA ILE A 255 2.69 -26.52 -6.98
C ILE A 255 3.04 -28.01 -6.95
N ALA A 256 4.18 -28.40 -7.51
CA ALA A 256 4.62 -29.80 -7.49
C ALA A 256 4.81 -30.30 -6.05
N VAL A 257 5.44 -29.51 -5.19
CA VAL A 257 5.65 -29.79 -3.77
C VAL A 257 4.32 -29.85 -3.01
N THR A 258 3.35 -29.02 -3.38
CA THR A 258 1.98 -29.05 -2.84
C THR A 258 1.28 -30.37 -3.19
N PHE A 259 1.35 -30.81 -4.45
CA PHE A 259 0.78 -32.10 -4.88
C PHE A 259 1.50 -33.31 -4.28
N GLN A 260 2.76 -33.16 -3.82
CA GLN A 260 3.48 -34.17 -3.05
C GLN A 260 3.07 -34.22 -1.56
N GLY A 261 2.06 -33.44 -1.14
CA GLY A 261 1.51 -33.47 0.21
C GLY A 261 2.28 -32.64 1.24
N LYS A 262 3.17 -31.74 0.81
CA LYS A 262 3.89 -30.85 1.73
C LYS A 262 2.98 -29.68 2.12
N LEU A 263 2.48 -29.73 3.36
CA LEU A 263 1.55 -28.72 3.90
C LEU A 263 2.09 -27.29 3.86
N TRP A 264 3.40 -27.08 4.03
CA TRP A 264 3.97 -25.73 4.02
C TRP A 264 3.76 -25.02 2.69
N ALA A 265 3.94 -25.72 1.57
CA ALA A 265 3.79 -25.17 0.23
C ALA A 265 2.33 -24.81 -0.05
N PHE A 266 1.40 -25.66 0.38
CA PHE A 266 -0.03 -25.37 0.33
C PHE A 266 -0.37 -24.11 1.13
N LEU A 267 0.11 -24.00 2.38
CA LEU A 267 -0.18 -22.85 3.23
C LEU A 267 0.47 -21.55 2.71
N THR A 268 1.62 -21.62 2.02
CA THR A 268 2.19 -20.45 1.35
C THR A 268 1.25 -19.91 0.27
N LEU A 269 0.69 -20.79 -0.57
CA LEU A 269 -0.30 -20.38 -1.59
C LEU A 269 -1.58 -19.82 -0.95
N ILE A 270 -2.06 -20.44 0.13
CA ILE A 270 -3.22 -19.94 0.87
C ILE A 270 -2.92 -18.56 1.49
N ALA A 271 -1.73 -18.33 2.02
CA ALA A 271 -1.32 -17.04 2.57
C ALA A 271 -1.36 -15.92 1.50
N GLU A 272 -0.87 -16.21 0.28
CA GLU A 272 -0.93 -15.31 -0.86
C GLU A 272 -2.37 -14.97 -1.28
N ILE A 273 -3.26 -15.96 -1.26
CA ILE A 273 -4.69 -15.77 -1.53
C ILE A 273 -5.31 -14.91 -0.42
N VAL A 274 -5.12 -15.29 0.85
CA VAL A 274 -5.69 -14.58 2.01
C VAL A 274 -5.31 -13.10 1.99
N GLN A 275 -4.02 -12.78 1.82
CA GLN A 275 -3.56 -11.39 1.83
C GLN A 275 -4.18 -10.54 0.71
N THR A 276 -4.43 -11.18 -0.44
CA THR A 276 -5.03 -10.54 -1.62
C THR A 276 -6.51 -10.28 -1.41
N PHE A 277 -7.26 -11.26 -0.89
CA PHE A 277 -8.70 -11.15 -0.70
C PHE A 277 -9.09 -10.20 0.43
N ILE A 278 -8.33 -10.16 1.53
CA ILE A 278 -8.59 -9.25 2.67
C ILE A 278 -8.62 -7.79 2.21
N LEU A 279 -7.75 -7.41 1.26
CA LEU A 279 -7.66 -6.04 0.74
C LEU A 279 -8.56 -5.77 -0.47
N ALA A 280 -9.13 -6.82 -1.09
CA ALA A 280 -9.87 -6.70 -2.33
C ALA A 280 -11.12 -5.83 -2.20
N ASP A 281 -11.90 -6.00 -1.14
CA ASP A 281 -13.12 -5.21 -0.93
C ASP A 281 -12.79 -3.72 -0.76
N PHE A 282 -11.81 -3.42 0.09
CA PHE A 282 -11.34 -2.04 0.27
C PHE A 282 -10.86 -1.44 -1.05
N CYS A 283 -10.03 -2.16 -1.82
CA CYS A 283 -9.52 -1.69 -3.11
C CYS A 283 -10.65 -1.44 -4.12
N TYR A 284 -11.65 -2.32 -4.18
CA TYR A 284 -12.82 -2.15 -5.05
C TYR A 284 -13.57 -0.85 -4.74
N TYR A 285 -13.91 -0.62 -3.47
CA TYR A 285 -14.63 0.58 -3.05
C TYR A 285 -13.78 1.85 -3.14
N TYR A 286 -12.47 1.75 -2.98
CA TYR A 286 -11.55 2.85 -3.24
C TYR A 286 -11.59 3.27 -4.72
N VAL A 287 -11.50 2.32 -5.66
CA VAL A 287 -11.59 2.60 -7.11
C VAL A 287 -12.95 3.19 -7.46
N LYS A 288 -14.03 2.63 -6.90
CA LYS A 288 -15.38 3.16 -7.08
C LYS A 288 -15.49 4.62 -6.62
N SER A 289 -14.96 4.92 -5.43
CA SER A 289 -14.91 6.29 -4.89
C SER A 289 -14.17 7.26 -5.82
N VAL A 290 -13.10 6.80 -6.49
CA VAL A 290 -12.33 7.60 -7.44
C VAL A 290 -13.15 7.85 -8.72
N ALA A 291 -13.79 6.81 -9.26
CA ALA A 291 -14.64 6.91 -10.45
C ALA A 291 -15.84 7.85 -10.22
N ASP A 292 -16.47 7.76 -9.06
CA ASP A 292 -17.63 8.58 -8.69
C ASP A 292 -17.25 10.01 -8.26
N GLY A 293 -15.96 10.29 -8.05
CA GLY A 293 -15.46 11.59 -7.59
C GLY A 293 -15.89 11.98 -6.17
N SER A 294 -16.50 11.06 -5.42
CA SER A 294 -17.11 11.33 -4.11
C SER A 294 -16.07 11.67 -3.03
N GLY A 295 -14.86 11.09 -3.14
CA GLY A 295 -13.86 11.17 -2.08
C GLY A 295 -14.23 10.38 -0.82
N LEU A 296 -15.29 9.58 -0.89
CA LEU A 296 -15.83 8.79 0.22
C LEU A 296 -15.74 7.31 -0.11
N VAL A 297 -15.19 6.52 0.80
CA VAL A 297 -15.08 5.06 0.67
C VAL A 297 -16.04 4.44 1.69
N GLN A 298 -17.01 3.68 1.20
CA GLN A 298 -17.94 2.92 2.05
C GLN A 298 -17.83 1.45 1.64
N PHE A 299 -17.07 0.68 2.41
CA PHE A 299 -16.82 -0.73 2.16
C PHE A 299 -17.56 -1.62 3.16
N SER A 300 -17.98 -2.79 2.71
CA SER A 300 -18.97 -3.62 3.41
C SER A 300 -18.32 -4.67 4.31
N SER A 301 -17.16 -5.20 3.91
CA SER A 301 -16.50 -6.31 4.61
C SER A 301 -15.26 -5.87 5.41
N VAL A 302 -14.88 -6.68 6.42
CA VAL A 302 -13.77 -6.41 7.37
C VAL A 302 -12.89 -7.64 7.54
N VAL A 303 -13.12 -8.66 6.70
CA VAL A 303 -12.62 -10.02 6.91
C VAL A 303 -11.45 -10.27 6.00
#